data_AF-A0AAV5A1F4-F1
#
_entry.id   AF-A0AAV5A1F4-F1
#
_cell.length_a   1.000
_cell.length_b   1.000
_cell.length_c   1.000
_cell.angle_alpha   90.00
_cell.angle_beta   90.00
_cell.angle_gamma   90.00
#
_symmetry.space_group_name_H-M   'P 1'
#
loop_
_entity.id
_entity.type
_entity.pdbx_description
1 polymer ?
#
loop_
_entity_poly.entity_id
_entity_poly.type
_entity_poly.pdbx_seq_one_letter_code
_entity_poly.pdbx_strand_id
1 'polypeptide(L)'
;MSYISGIIVHYGNPQPPKTILELNGGSADLNKDFQGQYVYLVAERTADANLACNRFEVIIQDKEDALRKDLSKGTGDGFRYLLSFSNVGDHEKVTDVRLLRLSKPIESPPAGFVGMTSDINKGRKGDFLYLIWTTGWTNTFKSSGTPYPVSYGYKSSRLLSAQAPLYVSGMNVAYGTHPSQEPDGALTEINHNNDDVNAGFNGSYVWLVPTFTSNAKDAVTGFNILIQEKSDSRYKDLARGSGGDYRYCVPLYDIHYIARVTNVRLLRSDDPVPGPPRGYQRMSIDINKGRGHSYLYLIWMEAVPNA
;
A
#
# COMPACT_ATOMS: atom_id res chain seq x y z
N MET A 1 0.18 21.40 -15.26
CA MET A 1 -0.26 21.19 -13.86
C MET A 1 0.86 20.45 -13.15
N SER A 2 1.15 20.77 -11.88
CA SER A 2 2.16 20.04 -11.11
C SER A 2 1.45 19.15 -10.09
N TYR A 3 1.79 17.87 -10.11
CA TYR A 3 1.28 16.84 -9.21
C TYR A 3 2.35 16.45 -8.19
N ILE A 4 1.95 15.75 -7.14
CA ILE A 4 2.87 15.14 -6.19
C ILE A 4 3.10 13.70 -6.60
N SER A 5 4.35 13.31 -6.82
CA SER A 5 4.76 11.94 -7.18
C SER A 5 5.25 11.13 -5.99
N GLY A 6 5.56 11.79 -4.88
CA GLY A 6 6.09 11.13 -3.69
C GLY A 6 6.38 12.12 -2.58
N ILE A 7 6.87 11.59 -1.47
CA ILE A 7 7.28 12.36 -0.30
C ILE A 7 8.66 11.87 0.13
N ILE A 8 9.62 12.77 0.17
CA ILE A 8 10.95 12.50 0.72
C ILE A 8 10.93 12.79 2.21
N VAL A 9 11.47 11.85 2.98
CA VAL A 9 11.71 12.02 4.42
C VAL A 9 13.15 12.49 4.63
N HIS A 10 13.31 13.63 5.28
CA HIS A 10 14.60 14.21 5.66
C HIS A 10 14.80 14.15 7.17
N TYR A 11 16.02 13.86 7.59
CA TYR A 11 16.42 13.82 8.99
C TYR A 11 17.43 14.93 9.31
N GLY A 12 17.33 15.49 10.51
CA GLY A 12 18.33 16.41 11.08
C GLY A 12 17.96 17.88 10.93
N ASN A 13 18.87 18.77 11.35
CA ASN A 13 18.73 20.23 11.40
C ASN A 13 19.87 20.84 10.56
N PRO A 14 19.66 21.81 9.65
CA PRO A 14 18.47 22.65 9.45
C PRO A 14 17.26 21.96 8.79
N GLN A 15 16.08 22.55 9.00
CA GLN A 15 14.86 22.24 8.24
C GLN A 15 15.13 22.41 6.72
N PRO A 16 14.83 21.41 5.89
CA PRO A 16 15.02 21.51 4.43
C PRO A 16 14.16 22.60 3.78
N PRO A 17 14.62 23.21 2.68
CA PRO A 17 13.76 24.08 1.88
C PRO A 17 12.57 23.29 1.30
N LYS A 18 11.43 23.95 1.09
CA LYS A 18 10.19 23.35 0.57
C LYS A 18 9.60 22.23 1.44
N THR A 19 9.98 22.19 2.71
CA THR A 19 9.34 21.33 3.71
C THR A 19 7.82 21.59 3.71
N ILE A 20 7.05 20.51 3.80
CA ILE A 20 5.59 20.55 3.94
C ILE A 20 5.26 21.17 5.30
N LEU A 21 4.51 22.27 5.26
CA LEU A 21 4.18 23.04 6.45
C LEU A 21 2.86 22.56 7.08
N GLU A 22 2.73 22.82 8.38
CA GLU A 22 1.48 22.65 9.09
C GLU A 22 0.45 23.70 8.64
N LEU A 23 -0.78 23.24 8.38
CA LEU A 23 -1.89 24.08 7.95
C LEU A 23 -2.23 25.16 8.99
N ASN A 24 -2.06 24.85 10.27
CA ASN A 24 -2.30 25.74 11.40
C ASN A 24 -1.06 26.54 11.83
N GLY A 25 0.02 26.54 11.04
CA GLY A 25 1.19 27.39 11.28
C GLY A 25 2.09 26.95 12.45
N GLY A 26 1.99 25.69 12.90
CA GLY A 26 2.88 25.14 13.91
C GLY A 26 4.23 24.68 13.34
N SER A 27 4.74 23.55 13.82
CA SER A 27 6.09 23.07 13.46
C SER A 27 6.03 22.02 12.38
N ALA A 28 6.84 22.16 11.33
CA ALA A 28 6.94 21.12 10.31
C ALA A 28 7.73 19.87 10.76
N ASP A 29 8.32 19.88 11.96
CA ASP A 29 8.97 18.71 12.53
C ASP A 29 7.95 17.69 13.03
N LEU A 30 7.95 16.50 12.44
CA LEU A 30 7.07 15.39 12.80
C LEU A 30 7.34 14.89 14.22
N ASN A 31 8.58 15.01 14.70
CA ASN A 31 9.00 14.57 16.03
C ASN A 31 8.98 15.68 17.08
N LYS A 32 8.37 16.82 16.77
CA LYS A 32 8.15 17.87 17.76
C LYS A 32 7.52 17.28 19.03
N ASP A 33 8.16 17.57 20.17
CA ASP A 33 7.78 17.15 21.53
C ASP A 33 8.09 15.67 21.89
N PHE A 34 8.74 14.90 21.01
CA PHE A 34 9.03 13.48 21.23
C PHE A 34 10.51 13.14 21.42
N GLN A 35 11.36 14.13 21.70
CA GLN A 35 12.81 13.97 22.00
C GLN A 35 13.61 13.16 20.95
N GLY A 36 13.10 13.09 19.72
CA GLY A 36 13.71 12.37 18.59
C GLY A 36 14.65 13.23 17.75
N GLN A 37 15.12 12.64 16.64
CA GLN A 37 15.73 13.41 15.57
C GLN A 37 14.65 14.28 14.90
N TYR A 38 15.02 15.48 14.43
CA TYR A 38 14.15 16.28 13.57
C TYR A 38 13.80 15.50 12.30
N VAL A 39 12.51 15.41 11.98
CA VAL A 39 12.01 14.70 10.79
C VAL A 39 11.11 15.64 10.00
N TYR A 40 11.44 15.84 8.73
CA TYR A 40 10.72 16.72 7.81
C TYR A 40 10.27 15.97 6.56
N LEU A 41 9.13 16.37 6.01
CA LEU A 41 8.61 15.85 4.75
C LEU A 41 8.77 16.89 3.65
N VAL A 42 9.23 16.46 2.48
CA VAL A 42 9.34 17.30 1.27
C VAL A 42 8.56 16.64 0.15
N ALA A 43 7.62 17.37 -0.46
CA ALA A 43 6.86 16.85 -1.59
C ALA A 43 7.71 16.82 -2.86
N GLU A 44 7.81 15.65 -3.47
CA GLU A 44 8.33 15.52 -4.83
C GLU A 44 7.24 15.83 -5.83
N ARG A 45 7.58 16.67 -6.80
CA ARG A 45 6.63 17.16 -7.79
C ARG A 45 6.99 16.68 -9.18
N THR A 46 5.96 16.30 -9.93
CA THR A 46 6.05 15.87 -11.32
C THR A 46 5.06 16.63 -12.20
N ALA A 47 5.35 16.72 -13.50
CA ALA A 47 4.39 17.13 -14.51
C ALA A 47 3.70 15.94 -15.19
N ASP A 48 4.24 14.73 -15.02
CA ASP A 48 3.68 13.49 -15.58
C ASP A 48 2.64 12.92 -14.61
N ALA A 49 1.37 12.96 -15.02
CA ALA A 49 0.26 12.40 -14.27
C ALA A 49 0.41 10.90 -13.99
N ASN A 50 1.11 10.14 -14.83
CA ASN A 50 1.32 8.71 -14.64
C ASN A 50 2.30 8.40 -13.49
N LEU A 51 3.13 9.37 -13.12
CA LEU A 51 4.04 9.27 -11.97
C LEU A 51 3.44 9.88 -10.69
N ALA A 52 2.24 10.46 -10.77
CA ALA A 52 1.63 11.14 -9.65
C ALA A 52 0.94 10.16 -8.70
N CYS A 53 1.04 10.45 -7.40
CA CYS A 53 0.28 9.74 -6.38
C CYS A 53 -1.21 10.11 -6.44
N ASN A 54 -2.03 9.20 -5.94
CA ASN A 54 -3.46 9.35 -5.73
C ASN A 54 -3.80 9.50 -4.24
N ARG A 55 -2.99 8.90 -3.35
CA ARG A 55 -3.17 8.99 -1.89
C ARG A 55 -1.87 8.66 -1.14
N PHE A 56 -1.92 8.89 0.17
CA PHE A 56 -0.89 8.43 1.12
C PHE A 56 -1.51 7.60 2.24
N GLU A 57 -0.74 6.66 2.79
CA GLU A 57 -1.11 5.93 4.00
C GLU A 57 0.09 5.89 4.96
N VAL A 58 -0.21 5.76 6.25
CA VAL A 58 0.82 5.59 7.29
C VAL A 58 0.71 4.17 7.82
N ILE A 59 1.84 3.47 7.82
CA ILE A 59 1.98 2.18 8.48
C ILE A 59 2.77 2.34 9.76
N ILE A 60 2.33 1.65 10.82
CA ILE A 60 2.98 1.63 12.13
C ILE A 60 3.26 0.18 12.49
N GLN A 61 4.50 -0.13 12.85
CA GLN A 61 4.96 -1.50 13.11
C GLN A 61 6.09 -1.55 14.15
N ASP A 62 6.24 -2.70 14.81
CA ASP A 62 7.21 -2.88 15.89
C ASP A 62 8.63 -3.20 15.40
N LYS A 63 8.78 -3.60 14.14
CA LYS A 63 10.06 -4.00 13.54
C LYS A 63 10.50 -3.00 12.49
N GLU A 64 11.78 -2.63 12.47
CA GLU A 64 12.33 -1.72 11.47
C GLU A 64 12.27 -2.33 10.07
N ASP A 65 11.77 -1.56 9.11
CA ASP A 65 11.96 -1.76 7.68
C ASP A 65 13.16 -0.93 7.21
N ALA A 66 14.32 -1.59 7.07
CA ALA A 66 15.57 -0.96 6.66
C ALA A 66 15.51 -0.29 5.27
N LEU A 67 14.49 -0.59 4.46
CA LEU A 67 14.32 -0.03 3.12
C LEU A 67 13.46 1.24 3.12
N ARG A 68 12.92 1.64 4.28
CA ARG A 68 12.07 2.82 4.42
C ARG A 68 12.60 3.78 5.48
N LYS A 69 12.21 5.04 5.35
CA LYS A 69 12.57 6.09 6.30
C LYS A 69 11.52 6.18 7.40
N ASP A 70 11.93 5.79 8.61
CA ASP A 70 11.14 5.91 9.84
C ASP A 70 10.80 7.38 10.14
N LEU A 71 9.51 7.69 10.26
CA LEU A 71 9.00 9.02 10.59
C LEU A 71 9.18 9.39 12.07
N SER A 72 9.44 8.39 12.93
CA SER A 72 9.67 8.52 14.37
C SER A 72 11.13 8.32 14.76
N LYS A 73 12.05 8.64 13.83
CA LYS A 73 13.47 8.34 14.01
C LYS A 73 14.01 8.88 15.33
N GLY A 74 14.52 7.97 16.15
CA GLY A 74 15.17 8.28 17.43
C GLY A 74 14.24 8.43 18.62
N THR A 75 12.92 8.21 18.50
CA THR A 75 12.02 8.35 19.66
C THR A 75 11.81 7.05 20.42
N GLY A 76 12.06 5.89 19.78
CA GLY A 76 11.89 4.57 20.39
C GLY A 76 10.44 4.07 20.42
N ASP A 77 9.47 4.81 19.86
CA ASP A 77 8.04 4.51 19.99
C ASP A 77 7.47 3.70 18.80
N GLY A 78 8.12 2.60 18.40
CA GLY A 78 7.75 1.86 17.19
C GLY A 78 8.07 2.62 15.89
N PHE A 79 8.03 1.93 14.76
CA PHE A 79 8.44 2.46 13.47
C PHE A 79 7.25 2.91 12.65
N ARG A 80 7.37 4.07 11.98
CA ARG A 80 6.30 4.67 11.20
C ARG A 80 6.80 4.94 9.79
N TYR A 81 6.02 4.57 8.78
CA TYR A 81 6.40 4.82 7.39
C TYR A 81 5.25 5.45 6.62
N LEU A 82 5.57 6.48 5.85
CA LEU A 82 4.65 7.07 4.91
C LEU A 82 4.75 6.32 3.57
N LEU A 83 3.62 5.85 3.08
CA LEU A 83 3.52 5.16 1.80
C LEU A 83 2.80 6.07 0.80
N SER A 84 3.43 6.23 -0.36
CA SER A 84 2.84 6.88 -1.53
C SER A 84 2.15 5.83 -2.38
N PHE A 85 0.94 6.13 -2.89
CA PHE A 85 0.22 5.22 -3.78
C PHE A 85 -0.02 5.91 -5.12
N SER A 86 0.45 5.32 -6.21
CA SER A 86 0.14 5.74 -7.58
C SER A 86 -0.64 4.65 -8.32
N ASN A 87 -1.78 5.01 -8.90
CA ASN A 87 -2.55 4.17 -9.81
C ASN A 87 -2.69 4.91 -11.15
N VAL A 88 -2.00 4.44 -12.19
CA VAL A 88 -2.00 5.07 -13.52
C VAL A 88 -3.42 5.21 -14.10
N GLY A 89 -4.33 4.27 -13.80
CA GLY A 89 -5.71 4.28 -14.29
C GLY A 89 -6.64 5.26 -13.56
N ASP A 90 -6.22 5.80 -12.42
CA ASP A 90 -7.03 6.75 -11.65
C ASP A 90 -6.72 8.19 -12.09
N HIS A 91 -7.77 8.98 -12.33
CA HIS A 91 -7.67 10.35 -12.84
C HIS A 91 -7.48 11.40 -11.75
N GLU A 92 -7.72 11.07 -10.48
CA GLU A 92 -7.54 12.00 -9.37
C GLU A 92 -6.11 11.94 -8.84
N LYS A 93 -5.31 12.95 -9.17
CA LYS A 93 -3.90 13.02 -8.77
C LYS A 93 -3.71 14.03 -7.66
N VAL A 94 -2.90 13.69 -6.66
CA VAL A 94 -2.54 14.60 -5.59
C VAL A 94 -1.82 15.81 -6.17
N THR A 95 -2.27 17.01 -5.79
CA THR A 95 -1.71 18.28 -6.26
C THR A 95 -1.07 19.08 -5.13
N ASP A 96 -1.55 18.89 -3.90
CA ASP A 96 -1.03 19.56 -2.73
C ASP A 96 -1.16 18.72 -1.45
N VAL A 97 -0.25 18.93 -0.51
CA VAL A 97 -0.20 18.26 0.80
C VAL A 97 0.10 19.25 1.91
N ARG A 98 -0.48 19.04 3.09
CA ARG A 98 -0.18 19.79 4.32
C ARG A 98 -0.11 18.85 5.50
N LEU A 99 0.60 19.27 6.55
CA LEU A 99 0.49 18.65 7.86
C LEU A 99 -0.68 19.27 8.63
N LEU A 100 -1.37 18.48 9.43
CA LEU A 100 -2.43 18.95 10.31
C LEU A 100 -2.22 18.37 11.70
N ARG A 101 -1.93 19.24 12.67
CA ARG A 101 -1.76 18.87 14.07
C ARG A 101 -2.93 19.37 14.91
N LEU A 102 -3.51 18.50 15.73
CA LEU A 102 -4.70 18.80 16.52
C LEU A 102 -4.60 18.19 17.93
N SER A 103 -5.19 18.85 18.92
CA SER A 103 -5.29 18.31 20.29
C SER A 103 -6.39 17.26 20.46
N LYS A 104 -7.22 17.06 19.44
CA LYS A 104 -8.31 16.07 19.40
C LYS A 104 -8.26 15.34 18.06
N PRO A 105 -8.62 14.04 18.03
CA PRO A 105 -8.63 13.29 16.79
C PRO A 105 -9.77 13.76 15.88
N ILE A 106 -9.58 13.58 14.58
CA ILE A 106 -10.63 13.76 13.57
C ILE A 106 -10.81 12.45 12.78
N GLU A 107 -12.01 12.27 12.24
CA GLU A 107 -12.38 11.08 11.46
C GLU A 107 -12.46 11.35 9.95
N SER A 108 -12.44 12.62 9.54
CA SER A 108 -12.51 13.03 8.14
C SER A 108 -11.60 14.23 7.87
N PRO A 109 -11.10 14.40 6.63
CA PRO A 109 -10.27 15.54 6.28
C PRO A 109 -11.05 16.86 6.47
N PRO A 110 -10.36 17.96 6.84
CA PRO A 110 -10.99 19.26 6.97
C PRO A 110 -11.50 19.79 5.62
N ALA A 111 -12.41 20.76 5.66
CA ALA A 111 -12.97 21.38 4.46
C ALA A 111 -11.86 21.85 3.50
N GLY A 112 -12.03 21.53 2.21
CA GLY A 112 -11.07 21.83 1.16
C GLY A 112 -10.01 20.76 0.92
N PHE A 113 -9.94 19.71 1.76
CA PHE A 113 -9.09 18.55 1.57
C PHE A 113 -9.93 17.31 1.25
N VAL A 114 -9.40 16.44 0.40
CA VAL A 114 -10.13 15.24 -0.09
C VAL A 114 -9.64 13.96 0.56
N GLY A 115 -8.47 13.99 1.19
CA GLY A 115 -7.93 12.82 1.88
C GLY A 115 -7.00 13.18 3.04
N MET A 116 -6.82 12.21 3.92
CA MET A 116 -5.93 12.27 5.08
C MET A 116 -5.37 10.90 5.41
N THR A 117 -4.18 10.85 6.02
CA THR A 117 -3.64 9.61 6.60
C THR A 117 -4.39 9.25 7.88
N SER A 118 -4.13 8.06 8.42
CA SER A 118 -4.33 7.81 9.85
C SER A 118 -3.42 8.72 10.70
N ASP A 119 -3.67 8.76 12.01
CA ASP A 119 -2.84 9.52 12.95
C ASP A 119 -1.40 8.98 12.96
N ILE A 120 -0.47 9.79 12.47
CA ILE A 120 0.97 9.53 12.47
C ILE A 120 1.49 9.38 13.89
N ASN A 121 0.92 10.12 14.85
CA ASN A 121 1.30 10.04 16.26
C ASN A 121 0.58 8.93 17.02
N LYS A 122 -0.16 8.03 16.35
CA LYS A 122 -0.89 6.97 17.04
C LYS A 122 0.05 6.17 17.95
N GLY A 123 -0.42 5.98 19.20
CA GLY A 123 0.31 5.31 20.27
C GLY A 123 1.33 6.20 21.00
N ARG A 124 1.56 7.43 20.54
CA ARG A 124 2.38 8.42 21.24
C ARG A 124 1.48 9.32 22.07
N LYS A 125 1.96 9.75 23.24
CA LYS A 125 1.24 10.70 24.09
C LYS A 125 1.42 12.11 23.51
N GLY A 126 0.34 12.83 23.18
CA GLY A 126 0.43 14.19 22.68
C GLY A 126 -0.66 14.51 21.66
N ASP A 127 -0.35 15.46 20.78
CA ASP A 127 -1.24 15.85 19.68
C ASP A 127 -1.33 14.78 18.59
N PHE A 128 -2.48 14.76 17.91
CA PHE A 128 -2.72 13.99 16.71
C PHE A 128 -2.08 14.68 15.51
N LEU A 129 -1.46 13.92 14.61
CA LEU A 129 -0.78 14.45 13.44
C LEU A 129 -1.21 13.70 12.18
N TYR A 130 -1.62 14.44 11.17
CA TYR A 130 -2.10 13.90 9.90
C TYR A 130 -1.36 14.54 8.72
N LEU A 131 -1.13 13.78 7.66
CA LEU A 131 -0.87 14.33 6.34
C LEU A 131 -2.20 14.40 5.59
N ILE A 132 -2.57 15.60 5.15
CA ILE A 132 -3.82 15.87 4.41
C ILE A 132 -3.49 16.33 2.98
N TRP A 133 -4.37 16.04 2.02
CA TRP A 133 -4.11 16.40 0.62
C TRP A 133 -5.35 16.84 -0.17
N THR A 134 -5.08 17.52 -1.28
CA THR A 134 -6.03 17.85 -2.33
C THR A 134 -5.68 17.11 -3.61
N THR A 135 -6.67 16.90 -4.48
CA THR A 135 -6.45 16.29 -5.80
C THR A 135 -6.82 17.24 -6.93
N GLY A 136 -6.32 16.94 -8.12
CA GLY A 136 -6.73 17.53 -9.38
C GLY A 136 -7.01 16.43 -10.39
N TRP A 137 -8.02 16.65 -11.24
CA TRP A 137 -8.41 15.70 -12.26
C TRP A 137 -7.50 15.80 -13.49
N THR A 138 -7.08 14.66 -14.04
CA THR A 138 -6.25 14.61 -15.25
C THR A 138 -7.12 14.39 -16.49
N ASN A 139 -7.16 15.36 -17.40
CA ASN A 139 -7.73 15.19 -18.74
C ASN A 139 -6.73 14.45 -19.66
N THR A 140 -6.45 13.17 -19.42
CA THR A 140 -5.58 12.38 -20.33
C THR A 140 -6.31 11.71 -21.48
N PHE A 141 -7.62 11.93 -21.64
CA PHE A 141 -8.30 11.61 -22.90
C PHE A 141 -7.98 12.65 -23.99
N LYS A 142 -6.82 12.50 -24.63
CA LYS A 142 -6.77 12.77 -26.07
C LYS A 142 -7.35 11.53 -26.75
N SER A 143 -8.63 11.60 -27.09
CA SER A 143 -9.27 10.66 -28.01
C SER A 143 -8.64 10.81 -29.40
N SER A 144 -7.45 10.27 -29.62
CA SER A 144 -7.03 9.92 -30.98
C SER A 144 -7.68 8.58 -31.30
N GLY A 145 -8.90 8.66 -31.83
CA GLY A 145 -9.59 7.52 -32.38
C GLY A 145 -8.75 6.87 -33.47
N THR A 146 -8.34 5.63 -33.24
CA THR A 146 -8.39 4.58 -34.24
C THR A 146 -8.71 3.26 -33.51
N PRO A 147 -9.70 2.48 -33.98
CA PRO A 147 -9.98 1.18 -33.41
C PRO A 147 -8.91 0.21 -33.92
N TYR A 148 -8.03 -0.28 -33.03
CA TYR A 148 -7.21 -1.43 -33.38
C TYR A 148 -8.09 -2.69 -33.34
N PRO A 149 -8.24 -3.42 -34.45
CA PRO A 149 -8.89 -4.72 -34.42
C PRO A 149 -7.97 -5.71 -33.72
N VAL A 150 -8.52 -6.41 -32.72
CA VAL A 150 -7.88 -7.58 -32.12
C VAL A 150 -8.06 -8.73 -33.11
N SER A 151 -6.99 -9.11 -33.81
CA SER A 151 -6.92 -10.42 -34.49
C SER A 151 -5.75 -11.22 -33.91
N TYR A 152 -6.09 -12.32 -33.23
CA TYR A 152 -5.14 -13.35 -32.85
C TYR A 152 -4.69 -14.09 -34.12
N GLY A 153 -3.46 -13.82 -34.56
CA GLY A 153 -2.81 -14.56 -35.63
C GLY A 153 -1.39 -14.92 -35.21
N TYR A 154 -1.21 -16.06 -34.57
CA TYR A 154 0.12 -16.63 -34.33
C TYR A 154 0.69 -17.14 -35.66
N LYS A 155 1.73 -16.47 -36.16
CA LYS A 155 2.74 -17.12 -37.01
C LYS A 155 4.12 -16.84 -36.44
N SER A 156 4.75 -17.93 -36.03
CA SER A 156 6.10 -18.05 -35.48
C SER A 156 7.17 -17.63 -36.49
N SER A 157 8.11 -16.79 -36.05
CA SER A 157 9.53 -16.96 -36.38
C SER A 157 10.37 -16.74 -35.12
N ARG A 158 11.22 -17.73 -34.84
CA ARG A 158 12.14 -17.81 -33.70
C ARG A 158 13.13 -16.65 -33.70
N LEU A 159 13.06 -15.82 -32.67
CA LEU A 159 14.21 -15.38 -31.90
C LEU A 159 13.91 -15.75 -30.45
N LEU A 160 14.85 -16.39 -29.75
CA LEU A 160 14.73 -16.75 -28.34
C LEU A 160 14.69 -15.46 -27.50
N SER A 161 13.53 -14.81 -27.40
CA SER A 161 13.31 -13.72 -26.45
C SER A 161 12.93 -14.33 -25.11
N ALA A 162 13.72 -14.07 -24.07
CA ALA A 162 13.27 -14.28 -22.70
C ALA A 162 11.87 -13.66 -22.55
N GLN A 163 10.89 -14.45 -22.11
CA GLN A 163 9.55 -13.96 -21.82
C GLN A 163 9.71 -12.71 -20.93
N ALA A 164 9.12 -11.58 -21.33
CA ALA A 164 9.19 -10.37 -20.53
C ALA A 164 8.77 -10.70 -19.08
N PRO A 165 9.50 -10.22 -18.07
CA PRO A 165 9.19 -10.55 -16.68
C PRO A 165 7.76 -10.11 -16.37
N LEU A 166 6.97 -11.04 -15.81
CA LEU A 166 5.62 -10.78 -15.37
C LEU A 166 5.67 -10.35 -13.90
N TYR A 167 5.14 -9.16 -13.62
CA TYR A 167 5.04 -8.61 -12.28
C TYR A 167 3.60 -8.64 -11.80
N VAL A 168 3.41 -8.65 -10.49
CA VAL A 168 2.10 -8.46 -9.89
C VAL A 168 1.76 -6.98 -9.95
N SER A 169 0.57 -6.64 -10.46
CA SER A 169 0.08 -5.26 -10.61
C SER A 169 -1.01 -4.88 -9.63
N GLY A 170 -1.52 -5.85 -8.85
CA GLY A 170 -2.61 -5.61 -7.92
C GLY A 170 -3.12 -6.90 -7.28
N MET A 171 -4.16 -6.76 -6.46
CA MET A 171 -4.84 -7.87 -5.79
C MET A 171 -6.35 -7.63 -5.81
N ASN A 172 -7.10 -8.58 -6.37
CA ASN A 172 -8.55 -8.62 -6.29
C ASN A 172 -8.98 -9.52 -5.13
N VAL A 173 -10.18 -9.25 -4.59
CA VAL A 173 -10.83 -10.10 -3.60
C VAL A 173 -12.11 -10.69 -4.19
N ALA A 174 -12.22 -12.01 -4.15
CA ALA A 174 -13.39 -12.76 -4.57
C ALA A 174 -14.09 -13.36 -3.34
N TYR A 175 -15.42 -13.44 -3.41
CA TYR A 175 -16.25 -14.00 -2.36
C TYR A 175 -17.05 -15.17 -2.90
N GLY A 176 -17.22 -16.21 -2.08
CA GLY A 176 -18.08 -17.35 -2.37
C GLY A 176 -18.89 -17.81 -1.16
N THR A 177 -19.88 -18.63 -1.44
CA THR A 177 -20.68 -19.37 -0.46
C THR A 177 -20.31 -20.86 -0.43
N HIS A 178 -19.51 -21.34 -1.38
CA HIS A 178 -19.00 -22.72 -1.44
C HIS A 178 -17.53 -22.75 -1.87
N PRO A 179 -16.73 -23.74 -1.41
CA PRO A 179 -15.32 -23.86 -1.77
C PRO A 179 -15.11 -24.01 -3.29
N SER A 180 -16.05 -24.66 -3.99
CA SER A 180 -15.99 -24.88 -5.44
C SER A 180 -16.17 -23.61 -6.28
N GLN A 181 -16.37 -22.45 -5.65
CA GLN A 181 -16.46 -21.14 -6.30
C GLN A 181 -15.12 -20.39 -6.26
N GLU A 182 -14.05 -21.05 -5.82
CA GLU A 182 -12.70 -20.53 -5.91
C GLU A 182 -12.40 -20.08 -7.35
N PRO A 183 -12.03 -18.81 -7.57
CA PRO A 183 -11.75 -18.31 -8.90
C PRO A 183 -10.41 -18.82 -9.43
N ASP A 184 -10.35 -19.05 -10.74
CA ASP A 184 -9.10 -19.36 -11.42
C ASP A 184 -8.02 -18.30 -11.13
N GLY A 185 -6.82 -18.78 -10.81
CA GLY A 185 -5.68 -17.92 -10.52
C GLY A 185 -5.69 -17.30 -9.11
N ALA A 186 -6.56 -17.76 -8.21
CA ALA A 186 -6.44 -17.46 -6.78
C ALA A 186 -5.03 -17.80 -6.23
N LEU A 187 -4.62 -17.06 -5.20
CA LEU A 187 -3.38 -17.36 -4.49
C LEU A 187 -3.48 -18.73 -3.82
N THR A 188 -2.45 -19.53 -4.02
CA THR A 188 -2.29 -20.79 -3.29
C THR A 188 -1.48 -20.61 -2.02
N GLU A 189 -1.80 -21.40 -1.01
CA GLU A 189 -1.05 -21.57 0.22
C GLU A 189 0.14 -22.51 -0.02
N ILE A 190 1.32 -22.14 0.49
CA ILE A 190 2.57 -22.81 0.11
C ILE A 190 2.71 -24.25 0.60
N ASN A 191 1.91 -24.66 1.59
CA ASN A 191 1.87 -26.03 2.12
C ASN A 191 0.60 -26.77 1.69
N HIS A 192 -0.17 -26.22 0.75
CA HIS A 192 -1.42 -26.78 0.23
C HIS A 192 -2.50 -27.03 1.31
N ASN A 193 -2.51 -26.22 2.37
CA ASN A 193 -3.49 -26.36 3.44
C ASN A 193 -4.89 -25.92 3.00
N ASN A 194 -5.10 -24.60 2.89
CA ASN A 194 -6.37 -24.03 2.46
C ASN A 194 -6.18 -22.58 1.98
N ASP A 195 -6.64 -22.33 0.76
CA ASP A 195 -6.50 -21.07 0.03
C ASP A 195 -7.61 -20.05 0.38
N ASP A 196 -8.68 -20.50 1.04
CA ASP A 196 -9.69 -19.62 1.62
C ASP A 196 -9.09 -18.86 2.81
N VAL A 197 -9.05 -17.53 2.69
CA VAL A 197 -8.59 -16.63 3.75
C VAL A 197 -9.39 -16.84 5.04
N ASN A 198 -10.69 -17.14 4.92
CA ASN A 198 -11.58 -17.41 6.04
C ASN A 198 -11.64 -18.88 6.47
N ALA A 199 -10.75 -19.74 5.99
CA ALA A 199 -10.72 -21.14 6.42
C ALA A 199 -10.61 -21.25 7.95
N GLY A 200 -11.51 -22.03 8.55
CA GLY A 200 -11.62 -22.20 10.01
C GLY A 200 -12.51 -21.15 10.69
N PHE A 201 -13.03 -20.18 9.95
CA PHE A 201 -14.00 -19.21 10.42
C PHE A 201 -15.35 -19.44 9.74
N ASN A 202 -16.45 -19.16 10.45
CA ASN A 202 -17.76 -19.07 9.81
C ASN A 202 -17.78 -17.87 8.85
N GLY A 203 -18.66 -17.86 7.86
CA GLY A 203 -18.85 -16.71 6.97
C GLY A 203 -18.71 -17.04 5.49
N SER A 204 -18.33 -16.04 4.69
CA SER A 204 -18.05 -16.24 3.27
C SER A 204 -16.68 -16.88 3.07
N TYR A 205 -16.55 -17.68 2.02
CA TYR A 205 -15.26 -18.04 1.45
C TYR A 205 -14.66 -16.79 0.79
N VAL A 206 -13.37 -16.57 0.99
CA VAL A 206 -12.66 -15.37 0.54
C VAL A 206 -11.35 -15.78 -0.11
N TRP A 207 -11.17 -15.42 -1.38
CA TRP A 207 -9.92 -15.68 -2.12
C TRP A 207 -9.29 -14.37 -2.59
N LEU A 208 -7.95 -14.38 -2.60
CA LEU A 208 -7.14 -13.31 -3.15
C LEU A 208 -6.68 -13.70 -4.55
N VAL A 209 -6.91 -12.82 -5.54
CA VAL A 209 -6.61 -13.09 -6.95
C VAL A 209 -5.66 -12.02 -7.46
N PRO A 210 -4.36 -12.33 -7.65
CA PRO A 210 -3.39 -11.36 -8.15
C PRO A 210 -3.70 -10.98 -9.59
N THR A 211 -3.49 -9.70 -9.91
CA THR A 211 -3.43 -9.23 -11.29
C THR A 211 -1.98 -9.07 -11.70
N PHE A 212 -1.70 -9.19 -13.00
CA PHE A 212 -0.34 -9.17 -13.52
C PHE A 212 -0.13 -8.10 -14.60
N THR A 213 1.11 -7.66 -14.78
CA THR A 213 1.55 -6.71 -15.81
C THR A 213 2.96 -7.05 -16.29
N SER A 214 3.28 -6.74 -17.54
CA SER A 214 4.66 -6.76 -18.05
C SER A 214 5.38 -5.42 -17.85
N ASN A 215 4.66 -4.36 -17.48
CA ASN A 215 5.23 -3.03 -17.24
C ASN A 215 5.61 -2.87 -15.77
N ALA A 216 6.91 -2.81 -15.48
CA ALA A 216 7.43 -2.63 -14.13
C ALA A 216 6.94 -1.34 -13.43
N LYS A 217 6.47 -0.33 -14.17
CA LYS A 217 5.92 0.90 -13.59
C LYS A 217 4.52 0.71 -12.98
N ASP A 218 3.78 -0.28 -13.48
CA ASP A 218 2.43 -0.61 -12.99
C ASP A 218 2.46 -1.72 -11.93
N ALA A 219 3.67 -2.21 -11.62
CA ALA A 219 3.87 -3.32 -10.71
C ALA A 219 3.87 -2.86 -9.24
N VAL A 220 3.31 -3.70 -8.39
CA VAL A 220 3.28 -3.46 -6.95
C VAL A 220 4.68 -3.70 -6.36
N THR A 221 4.91 -3.02 -5.25
CA THR A 221 6.15 -3.06 -4.46
C THR A 221 5.99 -3.81 -3.14
N GLY A 222 4.78 -4.31 -2.89
CA GLY A 222 4.42 -5.09 -1.73
C GLY A 222 2.92 -4.99 -1.44
N PHE A 223 2.51 -5.51 -0.30
CA PHE A 223 1.15 -5.45 0.19
C PHE A 223 1.13 -4.99 1.64
N ASN A 224 0.08 -4.27 2.00
CA ASN A 224 -0.24 -3.94 3.38
C ASN A 224 -1.55 -4.62 3.77
N ILE A 225 -1.63 -5.08 5.03
CA ILE A 225 -2.86 -5.58 5.62
C ILE A 225 -3.34 -4.53 6.62
N LEU A 226 -4.47 -3.90 6.28
CA LEU A 226 -5.14 -2.97 7.18
C LEU A 226 -6.14 -3.78 8.03
N ILE A 227 -6.16 -3.54 9.34
CA ILE A 227 -7.15 -4.10 10.26
C ILE A 227 -7.74 -2.94 11.08
N GLN A 228 -9.06 -2.81 11.09
CA GLN A 228 -9.75 -1.66 11.68
C GLN A 228 -11.20 -1.97 12.10
N GLU A 229 -11.67 -1.31 13.14
CA GLU A 229 -13.03 -1.52 13.70
C GLU A 229 -14.15 -1.04 12.77
N LYS A 230 -13.91 0.03 12.00
CA LYS A 230 -14.90 0.62 11.10
C LYS A 230 -14.69 0.14 9.67
N SER A 231 -15.76 -0.21 8.97
CA SER A 231 -15.68 -0.60 7.57
C SER A 231 -15.21 0.55 6.68
N ASP A 232 -14.42 0.24 5.66
CA ASP A 232 -14.05 1.12 4.56
C ASP A 232 -14.62 0.58 3.26
N SER A 233 -15.60 1.29 2.69
CA SER A 233 -16.28 0.89 1.45
C SER A 233 -15.38 0.94 0.21
N ARG A 234 -14.19 1.52 0.31
CA ARG A 234 -13.19 1.54 -0.78
C ARG A 234 -12.54 0.17 -0.98
N TYR A 235 -12.61 -0.70 0.04
CA TYR A 235 -11.93 -1.98 0.05
C TYR A 235 -12.90 -3.15 0.27
N LYS A 236 -12.50 -4.33 -0.19
CA LYS A 236 -13.21 -5.59 0.03
C LYS A 236 -12.69 -6.25 1.30
N ASP A 237 -13.56 -6.41 2.29
CA ASP A 237 -13.26 -7.02 3.58
C ASP A 237 -12.90 -8.51 3.46
N LEU A 238 -11.68 -8.86 3.90
CA LEU A 238 -11.23 -10.24 3.89
C LEU A 238 -11.86 -11.09 5.01
N ALA A 239 -12.50 -10.48 6.00
CA ALA A 239 -13.25 -11.17 7.06
C ALA A 239 -14.77 -11.23 6.77
N ARG A 240 -15.17 -11.08 5.50
CA ARG A 240 -16.59 -10.98 5.14
C ARG A 240 -17.44 -12.11 5.74
N GLY A 241 -18.44 -11.71 6.54
CA GLY A 241 -19.42 -12.63 7.13
C GLY A 241 -18.92 -13.42 8.34
N SER A 242 -17.69 -13.19 8.78
CA SER A 242 -17.06 -13.93 9.89
C SER A 242 -17.00 -13.18 11.22
N GLY A 243 -17.36 -11.89 11.21
CA GLY A 243 -17.28 -11.01 12.37
C GLY A 243 -15.85 -10.54 12.70
N GLY A 244 -15.72 -9.79 13.79
CA GLY A 244 -14.48 -9.12 14.20
C GLY A 244 -14.16 -7.86 13.38
N ASP A 245 -12.94 -7.34 13.55
CA ASP A 245 -12.48 -6.15 12.83
C ASP A 245 -12.47 -6.37 11.30
N TYR A 246 -12.74 -5.31 10.55
CA TYR A 246 -12.60 -5.34 9.09
C TYR A 246 -11.13 -5.41 8.71
N ARG A 247 -10.83 -6.12 7.63
CA ARG A 247 -9.45 -6.21 7.14
C ARG A 247 -9.32 -6.20 5.64
N TYR A 248 -8.25 -5.60 5.14
CA TYR A 248 -8.10 -5.28 3.73
C TYR A 248 -6.69 -5.58 3.25
N CYS A 249 -6.58 -6.21 2.07
CA CYS A 249 -5.32 -6.31 1.35
C CYS A 249 -5.15 -5.12 0.43
N VAL A 250 -4.15 -4.28 0.70
CA VAL A 250 -3.89 -3.05 -0.07
C VAL A 250 -2.56 -3.21 -0.81
N PRO A 251 -2.58 -3.26 -2.16
CA PRO A 251 -1.35 -3.25 -2.96
C PRO A 251 -0.60 -1.92 -2.80
N LEU A 252 0.72 -1.99 -2.65
CA LEU A 252 1.58 -0.82 -2.46
C LEU A 252 2.30 -0.45 -3.76
N TYR A 253 2.31 0.83 -4.12
CA TYR A 253 2.97 1.34 -5.33
C TYR A 253 3.97 2.44 -4.96
N ASP A 254 5.16 2.03 -4.53
CA ASP A 254 6.23 2.95 -4.14
C ASP A 254 7.19 3.17 -5.30
N ILE A 255 7.17 4.36 -5.90
CA ILE A 255 8.03 4.71 -7.03
C ILE A 255 9.53 4.76 -6.67
N HIS A 256 9.87 4.88 -5.38
CA HIS A 256 11.26 4.93 -4.90
C HIS A 256 11.79 3.57 -4.49
N TYR A 257 10.90 2.61 -4.25
CA TYR A 257 11.29 1.22 -4.07
C TYR A 257 11.67 0.66 -5.45
N ILE A 258 12.83 0.04 -5.59
CA ILE A 258 13.34 -0.43 -6.89
C ILE A 258 12.90 -1.86 -7.25
N ALA A 259 12.55 -2.67 -6.25
CA ALA A 259 12.12 -4.04 -6.48
C ALA A 259 10.62 -4.11 -6.79
N ARG A 260 10.20 -5.07 -7.62
CA ARG A 260 8.81 -5.31 -8.01
C ARG A 260 8.40 -6.70 -7.63
N VAL A 261 7.18 -6.84 -7.13
CA VAL A 261 6.64 -8.15 -6.78
C VAL A 261 6.44 -8.97 -8.04
N THR A 262 6.97 -10.19 -8.04
CA THR A 262 6.85 -11.14 -9.16
C THR A 262 5.97 -12.34 -8.81
N ASN A 263 5.79 -12.63 -7.52
CA ASN A 263 4.99 -13.75 -7.05
C ASN A 263 4.47 -13.48 -5.65
N VAL A 264 3.26 -13.95 -5.36
CA VAL A 264 2.64 -13.87 -4.03
C VAL A 264 2.03 -15.24 -3.72
N ARG A 265 2.08 -15.62 -2.45
CA ARG A 265 1.44 -16.83 -1.91
C ARG A 265 0.88 -16.56 -0.52
N LEU A 266 0.03 -17.48 -0.06
CA LEU A 266 -0.41 -17.54 1.31
C LEU A 266 0.53 -18.44 2.14
N LEU A 267 0.73 -18.07 3.40
CA LEU A 267 1.38 -18.91 4.40
C LEU A 267 0.45 -19.05 5.59
N ARG A 268 -0.03 -20.28 5.83
CA ARG A 268 -0.85 -20.60 6.99
C ARG A 268 -0.04 -21.40 8.02
N SER A 269 -0.21 -21.08 9.30
CA SER A 269 0.51 -21.73 10.39
C SER A 269 -0.34 -21.78 11.66
N ASP A 270 -0.14 -22.80 12.49
CA ASP A 270 -0.78 -22.90 13.82
C ASP A 270 -0.10 -21.97 14.84
N ASP A 271 1.18 -21.66 14.63
CA ASP A 271 1.98 -20.75 15.46
C ASP A 271 2.34 -19.46 14.70
N PRO A 272 2.59 -18.33 15.40
CA PRO A 272 3.05 -17.10 14.75
C PRO A 272 4.38 -17.33 14.01
N VAL A 273 4.46 -16.83 12.79
CA VAL A 273 5.69 -16.89 11.99
C VAL A 273 6.44 -15.56 12.10
N PRO A 274 7.73 -15.54 12.48
CA PRO A 274 8.47 -14.30 12.73
C PRO A 274 8.96 -13.59 11.45
N GLY A 275 8.87 -14.24 10.29
CA GLY A 275 9.34 -13.70 9.01
C GLY A 275 9.03 -14.59 7.82
N PRO A 276 9.30 -14.12 6.59
CA PRO A 276 9.04 -14.90 5.39
C PRO A 276 9.88 -16.20 5.38
N PRO A 277 9.32 -17.31 4.86
CA PRO A 277 10.06 -18.55 4.70
C PRO A 277 11.10 -18.43 3.57
N ARG A 278 12.04 -19.38 3.53
CA ARG A 278 13.10 -19.40 2.52
C ARG A 278 12.50 -19.33 1.10
N GLY A 279 13.04 -18.42 0.29
CA GLY A 279 12.60 -18.18 -1.09
C GLY A 279 11.68 -16.97 -1.23
N TYR A 280 11.13 -16.44 -0.13
CA TYR A 280 10.34 -15.21 -0.11
C TYR A 280 11.11 -14.10 0.57
N GLN A 281 11.02 -12.87 0.04
CA GLN A 281 11.76 -11.72 0.57
C GLN A 281 10.97 -10.98 1.64
N ARG A 282 9.64 -10.96 1.55
CA ARG A 282 8.78 -10.17 2.44
C ARG A 282 7.49 -10.90 2.80
N MET A 283 6.89 -10.43 3.89
CA MET A 283 5.69 -11.00 4.49
C MET A 283 4.81 -9.88 5.05
N SER A 284 3.49 -10.04 5.02
CA SER A 284 2.57 -9.14 5.69
C SER A 284 2.56 -9.38 7.21
N ILE A 285 1.80 -8.56 7.95
CA ILE A 285 1.33 -8.98 9.28
C ILE A 285 0.33 -10.15 9.15
N ASP A 286 -0.02 -10.75 10.29
CA ASP A 286 -1.07 -11.77 10.35
C ASP A 286 -2.43 -11.20 9.98
N ILE A 287 -3.03 -11.73 8.91
CA ILE A 287 -4.36 -11.39 8.40
C ILE A 287 -5.43 -11.81 9.41
N ASN A 288 -5.21 -12.91 10.14
CA ASN A 288 -6.14 -13.44 11.12
C ASN A 288 -5.96 -12.83 12.52
N LYS A 289 -5.11 -11.81 12.65
CA LYS A 289 -4.84 -11.15 13.93
C LYS A 289 -6.16 -10.80 14.64
N GLY A 290 -6.26 -11.24 15.90
CA GLY A 290 -7.39 -10.97 16.78
C GLY A 290 -8.64 -11.84 16.56
N ARG A 291 -8.65 -12.80 15.61
CA ARG A 291 -9.82 -13.68 15.39
C ARG A 291 -9.74 -15.02 16.10
N GLY A 292 -8.60 -15.37 16.69
CA GLY A 292 -8.31 -16.74 17.13
C GLY A 292 -8.08 -17.67 15.93
N HIS A 293 -7.67 -18.92 16.18
CA HIS A 293 -7.30 -19.92 15.16
C HIS A 293 -5.92 -19.68 14.49
N SER A 294 -5.75 -20.22 13.27
CA SER A 294 -4.49 -20.22 12.53
C SER A 294 -4.06 -18.81 12.09
N TYR A 295 -2.75 -18.60 12.08
CA TYR A 295 -2.10 -17.42 11.53
C TYR A 295 -2.09 -17.51 10.00
N LEU A 296 -2.30 -16.39 9.32
CA LEU A 296 -2.28 -16.32 7.87
C LEU A 296 -1.54 -15.09 7.39
N TYR A 297 -0.61 -15.28 6.46
CA TYR A 297 0.23 -14.21 5.93
C TYR A 297 0.21 -14.20 4.40
N LEU A 298 0.33 -13.02 3.81
CA LEU A 298 0.85 -12.90 2.45
C LEU A 298 2.37 -12.96 2.51
N ILE A 299 2.97 -13.75 1.64
CA ILE A 299 4.42 -13.79 1.41
C ILE A 299 4.68 -13.56 -0.06
N TRP A 300 5.74 -12.83 -0.39
CA TRP A 300 6.00 -12.49 -1.79
C TRP A 300 7.48 -12.48 -2.17
N MET A 301 7.68 -12.75 -3.46
CA MET A 301 8.96 -12.65 -4.12
C MET A 301 9.09 -11.31 -4.85
N GLU A 302 10.30 -10.78 -4.87
CA GLU A 302 10.61 -9.53 -5.55
C GLU A 302 11.77 -9.70 -6.53
N ALA A 303 11.72 -8.98 -7.64
CA ALA A 303 12.82 -8.85 -8.59
C ALA A 303 13.09 -7.38 -8.89
N VAL A 304 14.36 -7.03 -9.07
CA VAL A 304 14.73 -5.73 -9.60
C VAL A 304 14.58 -5.80 -11.13
N PRO A 305 13.74 -4.95 -11.75
CA PRO A 305 13.64 -4.89 -13.20
C PRO A 305 15.02 -4.64 -13.81
N ASN A 306 15.39 -5.37 -14.86
CA ASN A 306 16.60 -5.06 -15.62
C ASN A 306 16.44 -3.65 -16.21
N ALA A 307 17.42 -2.78 -15.93
CA ALA A 307 17.45 -1.39 -16.40
C ALA A 307 17.51 -1.29 -17.93
#